data_AF-C0FR20-F1
#
_entry.id   AF-C0FR20-F1
#
_cell.length_a   1.000
_cell.length_b   1.000
_cell.length_c   1.000
_cell.angle_alpha   90.00
_cell.angle_beta   90.00
_cell.angle_gamma   90.00
#
_symmetry.space_group_name_H-M   'P 1'
#
loop_
_entity.id
_entity.type
_entity.pdbx_description
1 polymer ?
#
loop_
_entity_poly.entity_id
_entity_poly.type
_entity_poly.pdbx_seq_one_letter_code
_entity_poly.pdbx_strand_id
1 'polypeptide(L)' 'MAAKSWGLYLFHYLFIAMTAYYLTMYTKLPAVLLYLFVAAAGFAGAYLAYEIIRRIPVLRWTVCGI' A
#
# COMPACT_ATOMS: atom_id res chain seq x y z
N MET A 1 11.18 -4.55 -15.01
CA MET A 1 10.02 -3.85 -14.41
C MET A 1 10.31 -2.36 -14.30
N ALA A 2 9.30 -1.51 -14.46
CA ALA A 2 9.41 -0.10 -14.07
C ALA A 2 9.44 0.02 -12.54
N ALA A 3 10.22 0.96 -11.99
CA ALA A 3 10.39 1.13 -10.54
C ALA A 3 9.06 1.30 -9.79
N LYS A 4 8.07 1.95 -10.41
CA LYS A 4 6.72 2.10 -9.83
C LYS A 4 5.98 0.76 -9.72
N SER A 5 6.10 -0.12 -10.70
CA SER A 5 5.50 -1.45 -10.68
C SER A 5 6.11 -2.33 -9.58
N TRP A 6 7.39 -2.13 -9.25
CA TRP A 6 8.05 -2.84 -8.14
C TRP A 6 7.49 -2.42 -6.77
N GLY A 7 7.37 -1.11 -6.54
CA GLY A 7 6.77 -0.60 -5.30
C GLY A 7 5.32 -1.06 -5.11
N LEU A 8 4.53 -1.05 -6.18
CA LEU A 8 3.18 -1.57 -6.15
C LEU A 8 3.17 -3.05 -5.73
N TYR A 9 3.95 -3.89 -6.42
CA TYR A 9 4.04 -5.32 -6.15
C TYR A 9 4.35 -5.62 -4.68
N LEU A 10 5.31 -4.90 -4.10
CA LEU A 10 5.79 -5.16 -2.75
C LEU A 10 4.78 -4.75 -1.65
N PHE A 11 4.11 -3.61 -1.83
CA PHE A 11 3.35 -2.98 -0.72
C PHE A 11 1.83 -3.04 -0.85
N HIS A 12 1.26 -3.31 -2.04
CA HIS A 12 -0.18 -3.18 -2.25
C HIS A 12 -1.04 -4.04 -1.29
N TYR A 13 -0.64 -5.30 -1.03
CA TYR A 13 -1.37 -6.18 -0.11
C TYR A 13 -1.42 -5.63 1.33
N LEU A 14 -0.34 -5.00 1.80
CA LEU A 14 -0.29 -4.43 3.15
C LEU A 14 -1.35 -3.33 3.31
N PHE A 15 -1.38 -2.38 2.38
CA PHE A 15 -2.34 -1.28 2.44
C PHE A 15 -3.77 -1.73 2.21
N ILE A 16 -4.00 -2.69 1.31
CA ILE A 16 -5.32 -3.31 1.11
C ILE A 16 -5.81 -3.94 2.42
N ALA A 17 -4.97 -4.77 3.06
CA ALA A 17 -5.34 -5.48 4.28
C ALA A 17 -5.58 -4.52 5.45
N MET A 18 -4.67 -3.56 5.68
CA MET A 18 -4.81 -2.57 6.75
C MET A 18 -6.07 -1.73 6.59
N THR A 19 -6.30 -1.18 5.39
CA THR A 19 -7.45 -0.30 5.15
C THR A 19 -8.77 -1.07 5.22
N ALA A 20 -8.83 -2.30 4.68
CA ALA A 20 -10.01 -3.14 4.80
C ALA A 20 -10.31 -3.50 6.27
N TYR A 21 -9.28 -3.91 7.03
CA TYR A 21 -9.41 -4.26 8.43
C TYR A 21 -9.93 -3.07 9.26
N TYR A 22 -9.31 -1.90 9.15
CA TYR A 22 -9.71 -0.75 9.95
C TYR A 22 -11.05 -0.14 9.53
N LEU A 23 -11.37 -0.10 8.24
CA LEU A 23 -12.67 0.39 7.79
C LEU A 23 -13.80 -0.53 8.25
N THR A 24 -13.63 -1.85 8.17
CA THR A 24 -14.65 -2.80 8.66
C THR A 24 -14.78 -2.80 10.18
N MET A 25 -13.68 -2.58 10.91
CA MET A 25 -13.69 -2.51 12.37
C MET A 25 -14.39 -1.27 12.90
N TYR A 26 -14.17 -0.10 12.28
CA TYR A 26 -14.59 1.19 12.84
C TYR A 26 -15.73 1.88 12.08
N THR A 27 -16.13 1.37 10.91
CA THR A 27 -17.16 2.00 10.08
C THR A 27 -18.16 0.96 9.58
N LYS A 28 -19.35 1.44 9.19
CA LYS A 28 -20.38 0.64 8.51
C LYS A 28 -20.67 1.24 7.14
N LEU A 29 -19.62 1.44 6.36
CA LEU A 29 -19.73 2.00 5.02
C LEU A 29 -20.38 0.99 4.06
N PRO A 30 -21.13 1.47 3.04
CA PRO A 30 -21.55 0.65 1.92
C PRO A 30 -20.36 -0.03 1.24
N ALA A 31 -20.57 -1.25 0.75
CA ALA A 31 -19.50 -2.05 0.12
C ALA A 31 -18.78 -1.29 -1.00
N VAL A 32 -19.51 -0.52 -1.81
CA VAL A 32 -18.93 0.28 -2.89
C VAL A 32 -17.89 1.27 -2.37
N LEU A 33 -18.17 1.97 -1.26
CA LEU A 33 -17.22 2.91 -0.67
C LEU A 33 -16.03 2.19 -0.05
N LEU A 34 -16.24 1.04 0.59
CA LEU A 34 -15.15 0.22 1.11
C LEU A 34 -14.18 -0.19 -0.01
N TYR A 35 -14.69 -0.71 -1.12
CA TYR A 35 -13.85 -1.08 -2.26
C TYR A 35 -13.11 0.11 -2.87
N LEU A 36 -13.75 1.28 -2.99
CA LEU A 36 -13.09 2.48 -3.49
C LEU A 36 -11.94 2.93 -2.57
N PHE A 37 -12.15 2.95 -1.25
CA PHE A 37 -11.09 3.32 -0.31
C PHE A 37 -9.96 2.30 -0.26
N VAL A 38 -10.28 1.01 -0.26
CA VAL A 38 -9.28 -0.07 -0.27
C VAL A 38 -8.47 -0.03 -1.56
N ALA A 39 -9.10 0.18 -2.71
CA ALA A 39 -8.40 0.35 -3.98
C ALA A 39 -7.49 1.58 -3.95
N ALA A 40 -8.01 2.74 -3.54
CA ALA A 40 -7.23 3.97 -3.44
C ALA A 40 -6.01 3.79 -2.51
N ALA A 41 -6.19 3.16 -1.36
CA ALA A 41 -5.11 2.87 -0.41
C ALA A 41 -4.09 1.87 -0.97
N GLY A 42 -4.54 0.81 -1.65
CA GLY A 42 -3.66 -0.17 -2.28
C GLY A 42 -2.71 0.44 -3.31
N PHE A 43 -3.19 1.38 -4.14
CA PHE A 43 -2.34 2.09 -5.10
C PHE A 43 -1.53 3.21 -4.45
N ALA A 44 -2.20 4.17 -3.82
CA ALA A 44 -1.54 5.36 -3.27
C ALA A 44 -0.58 5.01 -2.14
N GLY A 45 -0.99 4.14 -1.21
CA GLY A 45 -0.17 3.68 -0.10
C GLY A 45 1.06 2.93 -0.58
N ALA A 46 0.91 2.03 -1.56
CA ALA A 46 2.06 1.29 -2.08
C ALA A 46 3.10 2.19 -2.77
N TYR A 47 2.66 3.14 -3.60
CA TYR A 47 3.57 4.08 -4.24
C TYR A 47 4.25 5.01 -3.23
N LEU A 48 3.51 5.52 -2.25
CA LEU A 48 4.04 6.40 -1.21
C LEU A 48 5.05 5.68 -0.32
N ALA A 49 4.71 4.46 0.14
CA ALA A 49 5.60 3.64 0.95
C ALA A 49 6.90 3.31 0.21
N TYR A 50 6.80 2.91 -1.07
CA TYR A 50 7.98 2.65 -1.88
C TYR A 50 8.89 3.87 -2.01
N GLU A 51 8.31 5.05 -2.27
CA GLU A 51 9.09 6.30 -2.37
C GLU A 51 9.73 6.73 -1.07
N ILE A 52 9.12 6.45 0.08
CA ILE A 52 9.71 6.70 1.40
C ILE A 52 10.85 5.69 1.66
N ILE A 53 10.56 4.40 1.55
CA ILE A 53 11.48 3.32 1.91
C ILE A 53 12.73 3.35 1.04
N ARG A 54 12.59 3.59 -0.27
CA ARG A 54 13.74 3.63 -1.18
C ARG A 54 14.72 4.77 -0.89
N ARG A 55 14.30 5.82 -0.19
CA ARG A 55 15.16 6.96 0.15
C ARG A 55 16.06 6.68 1.36
N ILE A 56 15.75 5.65 2.14
CA ILE A 56 16.53 5.27 3.32
C ILE A 56 17.41 4.08 2.93
N PRO A 57 18.75 4.21 2.87
CA PRO A 57 19.64 3.19 2.29
C PRO A 57 19.48 1.81 2.91
N VAL A 58 19.37 1.73 4.24
CA VAL A 58 19.21 0.46 4.97
C VAL A 58 17.88 -0.19 4.62
N LEU A 59 16.77 0.56 4.67
CA LEU A 59 15.43 0.01 4.39
C LEU A 59 15.26 -0.35 2.92
N ARG A 60 15.85 0.43 2.01
CA ARG A 60 15.85 0.12 0.58
C ARG A 60 16.50 -1.24 0.32
N TRP A 61 17.64 -1.51 0.95
CA TRP A 61 18.33 -2.79 0.79
C TRP A 61 17.58 -3.94 1.46
N THR A 62 17.11 -3.78 2.70
CA THR A 62 16.47 -4.88 3.45
C THR A 62 15.04 -5.20 2.99
N VAL A 63 14.27 -4.20 2.58
CA VAL A 63 12.85 -4.35 2.21
C VAL A 63 12.68 -4.46 0.70
N CYS A 64 13.34 -3.59 -0.07
CA CYS A 64 13.16 -3.54 -1.52
C CYS A 64 14.18 -4.39 -2.31
N GLY A 65 15.26 -4.85 -1.68
CA GLY A 65 16.28 -5.72 -2.30
C GLY A 65 17.10 -5.06 -3.42
N ILE A 66 17.14 -3.72 -3.46
CA ILE A 66 17.81 -2.92 -4.50
C ILE A 66 18.69 -1.84 -3.90
#